data_AF-A0A1X0DUD3-F1
#
_entry.id   AF-A0A1X0DUD3-F1
#
_cell.length_a   1.000
_cell.length_b   1.000
_cell.length_c   1.000
_cell.angle_alpha   90.00
_cell.angle_beta   90.00
_cell.angle_gamma   90.00
#
_symmetry.space_group_name_H-M   'P 1'
#
loop_
_entity.id
_entity.type
_entity.pdbx_description
1 polymer ?
#
loop_
_entity_poly.entity_id
_entity_poly.type
_entity_poly.pdbx_seq_one_letter_code
_entity_poly.pdbx_strand_id
1 'polypeptide(L)'
;MTTTNTATYSYTRTHTATHLSDTIMASISDILVTLGIDTARHFQRWQLNANAITRWIEEGSLEQVAVECVRPDGTVAPVFEFVVTYTAGGIGDRKFTADNASLLTYLAKIQSVPLGTTFRLFCSYRWTPSEQPGWTDGTRASTSGLRTRSIGTLAGAPDAIATARVHTI
;
A
#
# COMPACT_ATOMS: atom_id res chain seq x y z
N MET A 1 8.36 29.09 26.42
CA MET A 1 7.15 28.84 25.60
C MET A 1 7.59 27.97 24.43
N THR A 2 7.21 26.69 24.44
CA THR A 2 7.78 25.64 23.57
C THR A 2 6.66 24.92 22.81
N THR A 3 5.76 25.69 22.21
CA THR A 3 4.53 25.16 21.59
C THR A 3 4.68 24.84 20.11
N THR A 4 5.82 25.21 19.49
CA THR A 4 6.00 25.16 18.03
C THR A 4 6.49 23.81 17.50
N ASN A 5 7.22 23.00 18.27
CA ASN A 5 7.77 21.73 17.77
C ASN A 5 6.72 20.60 17.65
N THR A 6 5.79 20.50 18.60
CA THR A 6 4.77 19.44 18.59
C THR A 6 3.74 19.67 17.48
N ALA A 7 3.34 20.93 17.25
CA ALA A 7 2.36 21.28 16.22
C ALA A 7 2.88 20.98 14.81
N THR A 8 4.12 21.35 14.49
CA THR A 8 4.73 21.06 13.18
C THR A 8 4.93 19.57 12.95
N TYR A 9 5.39 18.81 13.96
CA TYR A 9 5.59 17.37 13.83
C TYR A 9 4.28 16.61 13.56
N SER A 10 3.23 16.90 14.33
CA SER A 10 1.91 16.29 14.10
C SER A 10 1.35 16.63 12.72
N TYR A 11 1.51 17.89 12.28
CA TYR A 11 1.07 18.34 10.95
C TYR A 11 1.78 17.58 9.81
N THR A 12 3.11 17.47 9.84
CA THR A 12 3.87 16.76 8.81
C THR A 12 3.51 15.28 8.75
N ARG A 13 3.20 14.67 9.89
CA ARG A 13 2.83 13.26 9.99
C ARG A 13 1.45 12.97 9.38
N THR A 14 0.45 13.81 9.64
CA THR A 14 -0.87 13.69 9.00
C THR A 14 -0.76 13.85 7.48
N HIS A 15 0.01 14.82 6.98
CA HIS A 15 0.22 15.00 5.54
C HIS A 15 0.99 13.83 4.90
N THR A 16 1.99 13.28 5.60
CA THR A 16 2.69 12.05 5.20
C THR A 16 1.72 10.89 5.06
N ALA A 17 0.85 10.69 6.05
CA ALA A 17 -0.11 9.61 6.05
C ALA A 17 -1.09 9.69 4.87
N THR A 18 -1.68 10.86 4.65
CA THR A 18 -2.59 11.09 3.51
C THR A 18 -1.89 10.85 2.18
N HIS A 19 -0.70 11.46 1.97
CA HIS A 19 0.05 11.33 0.71
C HIS A 19 0.40 9.88 0.37
N LEU A 20 0.93 9.13 1.35
CA LEU A 20 1.31 7.73 1.14
C LEU A 20 0.07 6.85 0.91
N SER A 21 -1.01 7.06 1.69
CA SER A 21 -2.25 6.31 1.55
C SER A 21 -2.87 6.51 0.16
N ASP A 22 -2.99 7.76 -0.28
CA ASP A 22 -3.55 8.09 -1.60
C ASP A 22 -2.71 7.48 -2.73
N THR A 23 -1.38 7.55 -2.62
CA THR A 23 -0.48 6.98 -3.64
C THR A 23 -0.58 5.45 -3.69
N ILE A 24 -0.64 4.78 -2.53
CA ILE A 24 -0.83 3.32 -2.45
C ILE A 24 -2.19 2.95 -3.06
N MET A 25 -3.27 3.62 -2.67
CA MET A 25 -4.62 3.33 -3.18
C MET A 25 -4.73 3.54 -4.69
N ALA A 26 -4.14 4.62 -5.22
CA ALA A 26 -4.08 4.87 -6.66
C ALA A 26 -3.29 3.77 -7.39
N SER A 27 -2.16 3.35 -6.81
CA SER A 27 -1.36 2.23 -7.34
C SER A 27 -2.13 0.92 -7.36
N ILE A 28 -2.95 0.66 -6.34
CA ILE A 28 -3.84 -0.52 -6.33
C ILE A 28 -4.85 -0.44 -7.47
N SER A 29 -5.47 0.72 -7.70
CA SER A 29 -6.37 0.91 -8.85
C SER A 29 -5.66 0.62 -10.18
N ASP A 30 -4.47 1.20 -10.37
CA ASP A 30 -3.67 1.00 -11.58
C ASP A 30 -3.34 -0.49 -11.81
N ILE A 31 -2.97 -1.21 -10.75
CA ILE A 31 -2.74 -2.67 -10.79
C ILE A 31 -4.01 -3.41 -11.23
N LEU A 32 -5.13 -3.17 -10.56
CA LEU A 32 -6.37 -3.92 -10.83
C LEU A 32 -6.88 -3.67 -12.26
N VAL A 33 -6.83 -2.41 -12.72
CA VAL A 33 -7.18 -2.04 -14.09
C VAL A 33 -6.24 -2.71 -15.09
N THR A 34 -4.92 -2.65 -14.87
CA THR A 34 -3.94 -3.23 -15.79
C THR A 34 -4.08 -4.75 -15.90
N LEU A 35 -4.40 -5.42 -14.79
CA LEU A 35 -4.62 -6.87 -14.77
C LEU A 35 -6.01 -7.29 -15.26
N GLY A 36 -6.92 -6.35 -15.53
CA GLY A 36 -8.30 -6.66 -15.94
C GLY A 36 -9.15 -7.29 -14.83
N ILE A 37 -8.83 -7.02 -13.57
CA ILE A 37 -9.61 -7.46 -12.40
C ILE A 37 -10.75 -6.47 -12.17
N ASP A 38 -11.94 -6.98 -11.81
CA ASP A 38 -13.09 -6.11 -11.50
C ASP A 38 -12.78 -5.16 -10.34
N THR A 39 -12.88 -3.86 -10.63
CA THR A 39 -12.56 -2.76 -9.71
C THR A 39 -13.78 -2.21 -8.98
N ALA A 40 -15.01 -2.65 -9.29
CA ALA A 40 -16.22 -2.09 -8.70
C ALA A 40 -16.18 -2.12 -7.16
N ARG A 41 -15.75 -3.26 -6.59
CA ARG A 41 -15.60 -3.41 -5.13
C ARG A 41 -14.50 -2.50 -4.57
N HIS A 42 -13.42 -2.26 -5.32
CA HIS A 42 -12.33 -1.38 -4.89
C HIS A 42 -12.82 0.05 -4.77
N PHE A 43 -13.47 0.58 -5.80
CA PHE A 43 -13.99 1.95 -5.81
C PHE A 43 -15.10 2.17 -4.78
N GLN A 44 -16.00 1.20 -4.59
CA GLN A 44 -17.03 1.28 -3.55
C GLN A 44 -16.45 1.39 -2.13
N ARG A 45 -15.29 0.75 -1.88
CA ARG A 45 -14.63 0.75 -0.57
C ARG A 45 -13.47 1.72 -0.48
N TRP A 46 -13.26 2.55 -1.51
CA TRP A 46 -12.09 3.43 -1.62
C TRP A 46 -11.90 4.27 -0.35
N GLN A 47 -12.91 5.04 0.02
CA GLN A 47 -12.82 5.95 1.17
C GLN A 47 -12.57 5.20 2.49
N LEU A 48 -13.22 4.04 2.67
CA LEU A 48 -13.06 3.23 3.86
C LEU A 48 -11.63 2.70 3.98
N ASN A 49 -11.09 2.17 2.88
CA ASN A 49 -9.73 1.63 2.84
C ASN A 49 -8.68 2.74 2.98
N ALA A 50 -8.84 3.84 2.24
CA ALA A 50 -7.93 4.99 2.31
C ALA A 50 -7.90 5.58 3.72
N ASN A 51 -9.07 5.76 4.37
CA ASN A 51 -9.13 6.25 5.75
C ASN A 51 -8.41 5.32 6.73
N ALA A 52 -8.63 4.00 6.64
CA ALA A 52 -7.99 3.03 7.51
C ALA A 52 -6.47 3.02 7.33
N ILE A 53 -5.99 2.98 6.09
CA ILE A 53 -4.57 3.02 5.76
C ILE A 53 -3.94 4.33 6.25
N THR A 54 -4.60 5.47 6.02
CA THR A 54 -4.14 6.77 6.52
C THR A 54 -4.00 6.75 8.04
N ARG A 55 -5.00 6.24 8.78
CA ARG A 55 -4.93 6.15 10.25
C ARG A 55 -3.77 5.30 10.72
N TRP A 56 -3.57 4.13 10.13
CA TRP A 56 -2.47 3.26 10.53
C TRP A 56 -1.09 3.80 10.15
N ILE A 57 -0.96 4.56 9.06
CA ILE A 57 0.29 5.28 8.74
C ILE A 57 0.52 6.43 9.71
N GLU A 58 -0.51 7.21 10.03
CA GLU A 58 -0.44 8.31 10.99
C GLU A 58 -0.01 7.80 12.37
N GLU A 59 -0.57 6.68 12.82
CA GLU A 59 -0.16 5.99 14.06
C GLU A 59 1.27 5.44 13.97
N GLY A 60 1.71 5.08 12.76
CA GLY A 60 2.98 4.40 12.50
C GLY A 60 2.89 2.87 12.54
N SER A 61 1.68 2.34 12.78
CA SER A 61 1.41 0.91 13.01
C SER A 61 1.48 0.10 11.71
N LEU A 62 1.11 0.70 10.57
CA LEU A 62 1.08 -0.01 9.29
C LEU A 62 2.49 -0.40 8.82
N GLU A 63 2.74 -1.68 8.61
CA GLU A 63 3.99 -2.18 8.05
C GLU A 63 3.88 -2.39 6.53
N GLN A 64 2.75 -2.97 6.10
CA GLN A 64 2.59 -3.41 4.73
C GLN A 64 1.12 -3.42 4.32
N VAL A 65 0.84 -3.02 3.08
CA VAL A 65 -0.43 -3.30 2.38
C VAL A 65 -0.16 -4.35 1.32
N ALA A 66 -0.94 -5.42 1.28
CA ALA A 66 -0.81 -6.48 0.29
C ALA A 66 -2.09 -6.64 -0.54
N VAL A 67 -1.94 -6.70 -1.86
CA VAL A 67 -3.00 -7.05 -2.81
C VAL A 67 -2.75 -8.45 -3.32
N GLU A 68 -3.61 -9.36 -2.93
CA GLU A 68 -3.57 -10.76 -3.35
C GLU A 68 -4.52 -10.97 -4.53
N CYS A 69 -3.99 -11.35 -5.69
CA CYS A 69 -4.81 -11.77 -6.83
C CYS A 69 -5.14 -13.26 -6.70
N VAL A 70 -6.42 -13.56 -6.42
CA VAL A 70 -6.93 -14.92 -6.26
C VAL A 70 -7.50 -15.40 -7.58
N ARG A 71 -6.79 -16.34 -8.22
CA ARG A 71 -7.20 -16.95 -9.49
C ARG A 71 -8.40 -17.89 -9.28
N PRO A 72 -9.16 -18.21 -10.34
CA PRO A 72 -10.30 -19.13 -10.25
C PRO A 72 -9.94 -20.54 -9.76
N ASP A 73 -8.70 -20.98 -10.00
CA ASP A 73 -8.19 -22.28 -9.56
C ASP A 73 -7.75 -22.29 -8.07
N GLY A 74 -7.90 -21.16 -7.37
CA GLY A 74 -7.50 -20.98 -5.97
C GLY A 74 -6.06 -20.52 -5.77
N THR A 75 -5.25 -20.46 -6.84
CA THR A 75 -3.87 -19.97 -6.76
C THR A 75 -3.84 -18.48 -6.45
N VAL A 76 -3.00 -18.07 -5.50
CA VAL A 76 -2.82 -16.65 -5.15
C VAL A 76 -1.55 -16.10 -5.78
N ALA A 77 -1.68 -15.57 -7.00
CA ALA A 77 -0.60 -14.91 -7.72
C ALA A 77 -1.14 -14.07 -8.90
N PRO A 78 -0.60 -12.88 -9.16
CA PRO A 78 0.49 -12.22 -8.43
C PRO A 78 0.04 -11.67 -7.06
N VAL A 79 1.02 -11.41 -6.17
CA VAL A 79 0.80 -10.68 -4.92
C VAL A 79 1.63 -9.40 -4.95
N PHE A 80 1.00 -8.25 -4.78
CA PHE A 80 1.70 -6.96 -4.69
C PHE A 80 1.79 -6.55 -3.23
N GLU A 81 2.95 -6.09 -2.80
CA GLU A 81 3.17 -5.61 -1.45
C GLU A 81 3.73 -4.20 -1.47
N PHE A 82 3.10 -3.31 -0.70
CA PHE A 82 3.50 -1.95 -0.45
C PHE A 82 4.02 -1.85 0.97
N VAL A 83 5.33 -1.78 1.14
CA VAL A 83 5.98 -1.74 2.46
C VAL A 83 6.19 -0.29 2.88
N VAL A 84 5.69 0.06 4.06
CA VAL A 84 5.82 1.39 4.66
C VAL A 84 6.96 1.37 5.69
N THR A 85 7.99 2.18 5.44
CA THR A 85 9.12 2.35 6.34
C THR A 85 9.08 3.75 6.93
N TYR A 86 9.05 3.83 8.26
CA TYR A 86 9.05 5.10 8.99
C TYR A 86 10.46 5.50 9.37
N THR A 87 10.78 6.78 9.21
CA THR A 87 12.08 7.35 9.59
C THR A 87 11.88 8.38 10.70
N ALA A 88 12.61 8.22 11.80
CA ALA A 88 12.63 9.23 12.84
C ALA A 88 13.46 10.44 12.38
N GLY A 89 12.80 11.55 12.05
CA GLY A 89 13.35 12.90 12.04
C GLY A 89 14.64 13.11 11.25
N GLY A 90 14.49 13.51 9.98
CA GLY A 90 15.49 14.32 9.30
C GLY A 90 14.83 15.64 8.89
N ILE A 91 15.03 16.71 9.68
CA ILE A 91 14.73 18.07 9.24
C ILE A 91 15.75 18.39 8.15
N GLY A 92 15.41 18.09 6.90
CA GLY A 92 16.27 18.30 5.75
C GLY A 92 15.70 17.66 4.48
N ASP A 93 15.08 18.48 3.64
CA ASP A 93 14.86 18.27 2.19
C ASP A 93 14.08 17.06 1.66
N ARG A 94 13.45 16.24 2.51
CA ARG A 94 12.56 15.18 1.98
C ARG A 94 11.26 15.77 1.44
N LYS A 95 11.15 15.80 0.11
CA LYS A 95 9.95 16.22 -0.64
C LYS A 95 8.93 15.09 -0.71
N PHE A 96 7.66 15.46 -0.76
CA PHE A 96 6.60 14.57 -1.18
C PHE A 96 6.88 14.15 -2.63
N THR A 97 7.00 12.84 -2.86
CA THR A 97 7.26 12.24 -4.16
C THR A 97 6.32 11.07 -4.38
N ALA A 98 5.95 10.84 -5.64
CA ALA A 98 5.21 9.68 -6.09
C ALA A 98 5.77 9.25 -7.45
N ASP A 99 6.05 7.96 -7.61
CA ASP A 99 6.52 7.34 -8.85
C ASP A 99 5.64 6.15 -9.21
N ASN A 100 4.50 6.43 -9.83
CA ASN A 100 3.66 5.40 -10.43
C ASN A 100 4.21 4.93 -11.79
N ALA A 101 5.14 5.65 -12.41
CA ALA A 101 5.64 5.31 -13.74
C ALA A 101 6.49 4.02 -13.72
N SER A 102 7.31 3.84 -12.69
CA SER A 102 8.06 2.60 -12.46
C SER A 102 7.14 1.40 -12.26
N LEU A 103 6.03 1.59 -11.51
CA LEU A 103 5.00 0.58 -11.30
C LEU A 103 4.30 0.21 -12.63
N LEU A 104 3.79 1.20 -13.36
CA LEU A 104 3.09 0.98 -14.63
C LEU A 104 3.99 0.32 -15.69
N THR A 105 5.24 0.75 -15.78
CA THR A 105 6.24 0.13 -16.68
C THR A 105 6.48 -1.33 -16.33
N TYR A 106 6.44 -1.66 -15.03
CA TYR A 106 6.54 -3.05 -14.60
C TYR A 106 5.27 -3.84 -14.89
N LEU A 107 4.10 -3.27 -14.59
CA LEU A 107 2.81 -3.90 -14.84
C LEU A 107 2.59 -4.22 -16.32
N ALA A 108 3.06 -3.37 -17.23
CA ALA A 108 3.03 -3.63 -18.66
C ALA A 108 3.79 -4.91 -19.08
N LYS A 109 4.72 -5.41 -18.25
CA LYS A 109 5.43 -6.69 -18.47
C LYS A 109 4.65 -7.89 -17.93
N ILE A 110 3.66 -7.66 -17.08
CA ILE A 110 2.76 -8.70 -16.58
C ILE A 110 1.63 -8.82 -17.61
N GLN A 111 1.61 -9.92 -18.36
CA GLN A 111 0.74 -10.04 -19.54
C GLN A 111 -0.75 -9.92 -19.20
N SER A 112 -1.22 -10.63 -18.17
CA SER A 112 -2.58 -10.60 -17.63
C SER A 112 -2.72 -11.69 -16.55
N VAL A 113 -3.85 -11.69 -15.85
CA VAL A 113 -4.29 -12.82 -15.00
C VAL A 113 -5.46 -13.56 -15.67
N PRO A 114 -5.72 -14.83 -15.30
CA PRO A 114 -6.89 -15.55 -15.82
C PRO A 114 -8.21 -14.80 -15.58
N LEU A 115 -9.15 -14.92 -16.51
CA LEU A 115 -10.49 -14.35 -16.33
C LEU A 115 -11.18 -14.93 -15.09
N GLY A 116 -11.88 -14.08 -14.34
CA GLY A 116 -12.48 -14.45 -13.06
C GLY A 116 -11.52 -14.37 -11.87
N THR A 117 -10.29 -13.92 -12.07
CA THR A 117 -9.39 -13.55 -10.96
C THR A 117 -10.02 -12.43 -10.14
N THR A 118 -10.05 -12.59 -8.82
CA THR A 118 -10.52 -11.58 -7.87
C THR A 118 -9.35 -11.06 -7.02
N PHE A 119 -9.59 -10.07 -6.17
CA PHE A 119 -8.56 -9.56 -5.27
C PHE A 119 -8.99 -9.55 -3.81
N ARG A 120 -8.00 -9.64 -2.92
CA ARG A 120 -8.13 -9.39 -1.47
C ARG A 120 -7.08 -8.38 -1.03
N LEU A 121 -7.45 -7.56 -0.06
CA LEU A 121 -6.57 -6.56 0.54
C LEU A 121 -6.25 -6.99 1.97
N PHE A 122 -4.96 -7.00 2.30
CA PHE A 122 -4.48 -7.28 3.66
C PHE A 122 -3.56 -6.16 4.12
N CYS A 123 -3.62 -5.86 5.41
CA CYS A 123 -2.65 -5.00 6.08
C CYS A 123 -1.92 -5.80 7.15
N SER A 124 -0.61 -5.59 7.24
CA SER A 124 0.23 -6.13 8.31
C SER A 124 0.79 -4.98 9.12
N TYR A 125 1.05 -5.22 10.40
CA TYR A 125 1.31 -4.17 11.37
C TYR A 125 2.52 -4.48 12.23
N ARG A 126 3.26 -3.43 12.58
CA ARG A 126 4.44 -3.49 13.46
C ARG A 126 4.05 -3.69 14.93
N TRP A 127 2.86 -3.23 15.30
CA TRP A 127 2.23 -3.38 16.61
C TRP A 127 0.71 -3.32 16.46
N THR A 128 -0.03 -3.55 17.55
CA THR A 128 -1.50 -3.57 17.54
C THR A 128 -2.08 -2.26 16.96
N PRO A 129 -2.77 -2.30 15.81
CA PRO A 129 -3.33 -1.11 15.19
C PRO A 129 -4.62 -0.67 15.89
N SER A 130 -5.05 0.58 15.66
CA SER A 130 -6.42 0.96 15.99
C SER A 130 -7.44 0.19 15.17
N GLU A 131 -8.59 -0.12 15.75
CA GLU A 131 -9.71 -0.72 15.03
C GLU A 131 -10.26 0.26 13.98
N GLN A 132 -10.49 -0.25 12.77
CA GLN A 132 -11.06 0.54 11.67
C GLN A 132 -12.34 -0.13 11.16
N PRO A 133 -13.43 0.62 10.95
CA PRO A 133 -14.69 0.06 10.47
C PRO A 133 -14.52 -0.74 9.17
N GLY A 134 -15.12 -1.93 9.11
CA GLY A 134 -15.09 -2.79 7.91
C GLY A 134 -13.79 -3.57 7.70
N TRP A 135 -12.81 -3.44 8.61
CA TRP A 135 -11.61 -4.27 8.68
C TRP A 135 -11.73 -5.26 9.82
N THR A 136 -11.28 -6.49 9.57
CA THR A 136 -11.25 -7.57 10.56
C THR A 136 -9.95 -8.33 10.42
N ASP A 137 -9.60 -9.09 11.46
CA ASP A 137 -8.48 -10.01 11.40
C ASP A 137 -8.65 -11.03 10.27
N GLY A 138 -7.53 -11.44 9.68
CA GLY A 138 -7.50 -12.38 8.57
C GLY A 138 -6.12 -12.95 8.36
N THR A 139 -6.02 -13.99 7.54
CA THR A 139 -4.76 -14.65 7.19
C THR A 139 -4.46 -14.44 5.72
N ARG A 140 -3.30 -13.85 5.44
CA ARG A 140 -2.74 -13.70 4.08
C ARG A 140 -2.25 -15.04 3.53
N ALA A 141 -2.26 -15.18 2.20
CA ALA A 141 -1.63 -16.30 1.53
C ALA A 141 -0.11 -16.29 1.74
N SER A 142 0.49 -17.49 1.74
CA SER A 142 1.94 -17.62 1.74
C SER A 142 2.51 -17.21 0.39
N THR A 143 3.59 -16.42 0.41
CA THR A 143 4.36 -16.09 -0.79
C THR A 143 5.57 -17.02 -0.97
N SER A 144 5.70 -18.06 -0.15
CA SER A 144 6.77 -19.04 -0.26
C SER A 144 6.71 -19.77 -1.60
N GLY A 145 7.85 -19.86 -2.29
CA GLY A 145 7.95 -20.49 -3.62
C GLY A 145 7.60 -19.56 -4.79
N LEU A 146 7.17 -18.32 -4.52
CA LEU A 146 7.02 -17.29 -5.56
C LEU A 146 8.34 -16.55 -5.79
N ARG A 147 8.52 -16.07 -7.01
CA ARG A 147 9.61 -15.17 -7.39
C ARG A 147 9.29 -13.76 -6.92
N THR A 148 10.13 -13.20 -6.06
CA THR A 148 10.00 -11.81 -5.61
C THR A 148 10.78 -10.87 -6.51
N ARG A 149 10.17 -9.73 -6.87
CA ARG A 149 10.85 -8.64 -7.57
C ARG A 149 10.52 -7.30 -6.93
N SER A 150 11.55 -6.52 -6.64
CA SER A 150 11.39 -5.13 -6.19
C SER A 150 11.01 -4.24 -7.38
N ILE A 151 10.02 -3.39 -7.19
CA ILE A 151 9.62 -2.34 -8.13
C ILE A 151 10.36 -1.05 -7.80
N GLY A 152 10.56 -0.79 -6.50
CA GLY A 152 11.32 0.36 -6.00
C GLY A 152 10.49 1.25 -5.08
N THR A 153 10.95 2.49 -4.90
CA THR A 153 10.22 3.51 -4.13
C THR A 153 8.99 3.95 -4.89
N LEU A 154 7.83 3.76 -4.28
CA LEU A 154 6.56 4.22 -4.83
C LEU A 154 6.28 5.67 -4.42
N ALA A 155 6.49 5.99 -3.15
CA ALA A 155 6.27 7.32 -2.62
C ALA A 155 7.21 7.62 -1.47
N GLY A 156 7.66 8.87 -1.39
CA GLY A 156 8.47 9.38 -0.29
C GLY A 156 7.82 10.58 0.34
N ALA A 157 7.92 10.68 1.65
CA ALA A 157 7.48 11.81 2.46
C ALA A 157 8.50 12.05 3.60
N PRO A 158 8.41 13.17 4.33
CA PRO A 158 9.37 13.52 5.37
C PRO A 158 9.59 12.42 6.42
N ASP A 159 8.51 11.76 6.85
CA ASP A 159 8.53 10.82 7.98
C ASP A 159 8.41 9.34 7.59
N ALA A 160 8.11 9.06 6.32
CA ALA A 160 7.95 7.69 5.84
C ALA A 160 8.13 7.57 4.32
N ILE A 161 8.45 6.34 3.89
CA ILE A 161 8.59 5.95 2.49
C ILE A 161 7.75 4.69 2.26
N ALA A 162 7.03 4.67 1.14
CA ALA A 162 6.37 3.48 0.63
C ALA A 162 7.21 2.89 -0.52
N THR A 163 7.52 1.60 -0.44
CA THR A 163 8.19 0.84 -1.51
C THR A 163 7.27 -0.25 -2.02
N ALA A 164 7.38 -0.62 -3.28
CA ALA A 164 6.56 -1.65 -3.90
C ALA A 164 7.41 -2.85 -4.32
N ARG A 165 6.86 -4.04 -4.14
CA ARG A 165 7.38 -5.31 -4.67
C ARG A 165 6.24 -6.20 -5.12
N VAL A 166 6.58 -7.17 -5.96
CA VAL A 166 5.62 -8.15 -6.47
C VAL A 166 6.15 -9.56 -6.27
N HIS A 167 5.24 -10.50 -6.11
CA HIS A 167 5.50 -11.93 -6.09
C HIS A 167 4.73 -12.58 -7.24
N THR A 168 5.45 -13.31 -8.09
CA THR A 168 4.87 -14.03 -9.24
C THR A 168 5.30 -15.49 -9.23
N ILE A 169 4.62 -16.32 -10.02
CA ILE A 169 5.03 -17.71 -10.28
C ILE A 169 6.34 -17.71 -11.09
#